data_AF-A0A8H5JLW8-F1
#
_entry.id   AF-A0A8H5JLW8-F1
#
_cell.length_a   1.000
_cell.length_b   1.000
_cell.length_c   1.000
_cell.angle_alpha   90.00
_cell.angle_beta   90.00
_cell.angle_gamma   90.00
#
_symmetry.space_group_name_H-M   'P 1'
#
loop_
_entity.id
_entity.type
_entity.pdbx_description
1 polymer ?
#
loop_
_entity_poly.entity_id
_entity_poly.type
_entity_poly.pdbx_seq_one_letter_code
_entity_poly.pdbx_strand_id
1 'polypeptide(L)'
;MMLLGAVSYLFTLLICTPLALSYSDKACCNKAHEKNAFVSLNNGSAAFMDSIVCGQVYNESSPAAPDAYVTYNFCKSECGGWGVSSVENADQWAGPIVQFILPSVIFSMNIPRTFEFVSSQWLDILVLSNQRGWKRALLSLVMTFPALMFVFADTVVWVMTIMCMAGPMMVAGLHEALLDFKILKALKRRSYIRERIVGGTRASEEIPLDPMGNTVIGNHVAGESHLGDDEEGIDGLRDKVELLVTVLAGNLQLTNFDPWPDNLALISKALLATGRRRFNAMTPHPVHTSSDLPLSDRSHMLPNREADQDYPSMSEQLKRLMTAQSAFGAIVGAAVVFYLGAFIYTILDLLGDKSNQDAAISLAFGVEWMIIVHVAIVNGFLLASNNPSPVTMLVGRPPSIRKPLKIFPPIYDGILQPVFMWRRGVNKMEWLEKSRAWRRGDETFMKDVRIKKRDYLGWIILPTIILISLPPAAGAVVAWQTPPRGWGCRSLSFVTYAGFQMVLTPLYFFITRETERKTTLQRMIHWLCVLVFGVTVVLALFTSIATTLMQIIGVFRNCFCYVNSGMWLDLNNAIVNVASDTTNRRNSSDGWIVMGGVATAFMAVCSFFGWWFQMNIRVSFEDAIKDIDELF
;
A
#
# COMPACT_ATOMS: atom_id res chain seq x y z
N MET A 1 20.98 -11.92 7.89
CA MET A 1 22.05 -12.37 6.96
C MET A 1 22.10 -13.88 6.81
N MET A 2 22.16 -14.71 7.87
CA MET A 2 22.21 -16.18 7.70
C MET A 2 20.96 -16.78 7.02
N LEU A 3 19.77 -16.22 7.24
CA LEU A 3 18.54 -16.67 6.57
C LEU A 3 18.54 -16.35 5.05
N LEU A 4 19.04 -15.16 4.67
CA LEU A 4 19.21 -14.79 3.26
C LEU A 4 20.29 -15.64 2.57
N GLY A 5 21.37 -15.97 3.28
CA GLY A 5 22.40 -16.88 2.78
C GLY A 5 21.86 -18.30 2.57
N ALA A 6 21.07 -18.82 3.51
CA ALA A 6 20.44 -20.15 3.39
C ALA A 6 19.39 -20.20 2.26
N VAL A 7 18.58 -19.16 2.10
CA VAL A 7 17.60 -19.07 1.00
C VAL A 7 18.33 -18.94 -0.34
N SER A 8 19.39 -18.12 -0.44
CA SER A 8 20.19 -18.00 -1.65
C SER A 8 20.94 -19.29 -2.00
N TYR A 9 21.39 -20.06 -1.01
CA TYR A 9 22.09 -21.33 -1.21
C TYR A 9 21.12 -22.46 -1.59
N LEU A 10 19.91 -22.47 -1.00
CA LEU A 10 18.81 -23.33 -1.41
C LEU A 10 18.33 -22.99 -2.82
N PHE A 11 18.36 -21.70 -3.18
CA PHE A 11 18.01 -21.18 -4.50
C PHE A 11 19.04 -21.61 -5.57
N THR A 12 20.34 -21.50 -5.30
CA THR A 12 21.37 -22.05 -6.21
C THR A 12 21.35 -23.57 -6.26
N LEU A 13 21.05 -24.27 -5.16
CA LEU A 13 20.87 -25.73 -5.17
C LEU A 13 19.62 -26.18 -5.95
N LEU A 14 18.50 -25.45 -5.87
CA LEU A 14 17.29 -25.74 -6.65
C LEU A 14 17.47 -25.44 -8.14
N ILE A 15 18.26 -24.42 -8.49
CA ILE A 15 18.48 -24.03 -9.90
C ILE A 15 19.52 -24.95 -10.57
N CYS A 16 20.50 -25.49 -9.84
CA CYS A 16 21.66 -26.16 -10.46
C CYS A 16 21.58 -27.69 -10.61
N THR A 17 20.55 -28.41 -10.15
CA THR A 17 20.45 -29.88 -10.39
C THR A 17 19.01 -30.43 -10.42
N PRO A 18 18.58 -31.28 -11.38
CA PRO A 18 19.25 -31.79 -12.60
C PRO A 18 18.57 -31.27 -13.89
N LEU A 19 19.32 -30.49 -14.69
CA LEU A 19 18.97 -30.08 -16.06
C LEU A 19 18.98 -31.24 -17.08
N ALA A 20 19.21 -32.48 -16.65
CA ALA A 20 19.41 -33.63 -17.55
C ALA A 20 18.10 -34.21 -18.10
N LEU A 21 16.94 -33.89 -17.51
CA LEU A 21 15.63 -34.38 -17.93
C LEU A 21 14.62 -33.24 -17.86
N SER A 22 14.14 -32.79 -19.03
CA SER A 22 13.07 -31.80 -19.13
C SER A 22 11.76 -32.48 -19.49
N TYR A 23 10.74 -32.25 -18.68
CA TYR A 23 9.40 -32.75 -18.95
C TYR A 23 8.77 -31.96 -20.10
N SER A 24 8.20 -32.67 -21.08
CA SER A 24 7.45 -32.06 -22.19
C SER A 24 6.24 -32.94 -22.51
N ASP A 25 5.04 -32.36 -22.53
CA ASP A 25 3.79 -33.06 -22.87
C ASP A 25 3.94 -33.82 -24.19
N LYS A 26 4.44 -33.14 -25.23
CA LYS A 26 4.64 -33.70 -26.57
C LYS A 26 5.64 -34.86 -26.58
N ALA A 27 6.81 -34.67 -25.95
CA ALA A 27 7.83 -35.72 -25.91
C ALA A 27 7.34 -36.92 -25.09
N CYS A 28 6.61 -36.68 -24.00
CA CYS A 28 6.08 -37.74 -23.15
C CYS A 28 4.97 -38.53 -23.86
N CYS A 29 4.08 -37.83 -24.56
CA CYS A 29 3.04 -38.45 -25.37
C CYS A 29 3.65 -39.32 -26.48
N ASN A 30 4.67 -38.83 -27.20
CA ASN A 30 5.36 -39.61 -28.23
C ASN A 30 6.03 -40.87 -27.66
N LYS A 31 6.72 -40.76 -26.51
CA LYS A 31 7.32 -41.93 -25.83
C LYS A 31 6.26 -42.94 -25.36
N ALA A 32 5.13 -42.46 -24.86
CA ALA A 32 4.01 -43.31 -24.47
C ALA A 32 3.43 -44.08 -25.66
N HIS A 33 3.34 -43.41 -26.81
CA HIS A 33 2.93 -44.00 -28.07
C HIS A 33 3.93 -45.07 -28.55
N GLU A 34 5.23 -44.76 -28.56
CA GLU A 34 6.29 -45.73 -28.93
C GLU A 34 6.30 -46.98 -28.05
N LYS A 35 5.99 -46.83 -26.75
CA LYS A 35 6.00 -47.91 -25.76
C LYS A 35 4.63 -48.56 -25.52
N ASN A 36 3.58 -48.15 -26.25
CA ASN A 36 2.21 -48.64 -26.05
C ASN A 36 1.74 -48.53 -24.58
N ALA A 37 2.09 -47.44 -23.91
CA ALA A 37 1.93 -47.26 -22.45
C ALA A 37 0.66 -46.49 -22.04
N PHE A 38 -0.25 -46.24 -22.98
CA PHE A 38 -1.51 -45.56 -22.70
C PHE A 38 -2.47 -46.44 -21.90
N VAL A 39 -3.23 -45.81 -20.99
CA VAL A 39 -4.21 -46.46 -20.12
C VAL A 39 -5.59 -45.89 -20.39
N SER A 40 -6.60 -46.76 -20.47
CA SER A 40 -8.01 -46.33 -20.54
C SER A 40 -8.58 -46.11 -19.14
N LEU A 41 -9.32 -45.02 -18.95
CA LEU A 41 -9.94 -44.65 -17.67
C LEU A 41 -11.03 -45.63 -17.23
N ASN A 42 -11.64 -46.33 -18.19
CA ASN A 42 -12.64 -47.36 -17.99
C ASN A 42 -12.15 -48.61 -18.71
N ASN A 43 -12.02 -49.75 -18.03
CA ASN A 43 -11.56 -51.05 -18.56
C ASN A 43 -12.33 -51.61 -19.79
N GLY A 44 -13.11 -50.81 -20.52
CA GLY A 44 -13.75 -51.14 -21.79
C GLY A 44 -13.26 -50.18 -22.89
N SER A 45 -12.60 -50.76 -23.89
CA SER A 45 -11.95 -50.12 -25.06
C SER A 45 -10.73 -49.27 -24.71
N ALA A 46 -9.55 -49.79 -25.07
CA ALA A 46 -8.44 -48.93 -25.43
C ALA A 46 -8.98 -47.99 -26.52
N ALA A 47 -8.88 -46.67 -26.33
CA ALA A 47 -8.92 -45.78 -27.49
C ALA A 47 -7.95 -46.38 -28.51
N PHE A 48 -8.42 -46.65 -29.73
CA PHE A 48 -7.56 -47.19 -30.77
C PHE A 48 -6.28 -46.36 -30.78
N MET A 49 -5.12 -46.98 -30.52
CA MET A 49 -3.86 -46.23 -30.35
C MET A 49 -3.59 -45.32 -31.55
N ASP A 50 -4.08 -45.73 -32.73
CA ASP A 50 -4.05 -44.98 -33.99
C ASP A 50 -4.79 -43.62 -33.97
N SER A 51 -5.63 -43.35 -32.96
CA SER A 51 -6.40 -42.11 -32.81
C SER A 51 -5.74 -41.07 -31.90
N ILE A 52 -4.65 -41.41 -31.21
CA ILE A 52 -3.98 -40.50 -30.26
C ILE A 52 -3.04 -39.58 -31.03
N VAL A 53 -3.35 -38.28 -31.03
CA VAL A 53 -2.51 -37.25 -31.66
C VAL A 53 -1.69 -36.53 -30.58
N CYS A 54 -0.38 -36.68 -30.63
CA CYS A 54 0.54 -36.02 -29.71
C CYS A 54 1.00 -34.65 -30.23
N GLY A 55 0.91 -33.61 -29.40
CA GLY A 55 1.38 -32.27 -29.76
C GLY A 55 0.51 -31.54 -30.77
N GLN A 56 -0.79 -31.86 -30.83
CA GLN A 56 -1.79 -31.10 -31.57
C GLN A 56 -1.82 -29.63 -31.09
N VAL A 57 -1.82 -28.71 -32.05
CA VAL A 57 -1.96 -27.26 -31.85
C VAL A 57 -3.41 -26.88 -32.12
N TYR A 58 -3.93 -25.91 -31.35
CA TYR A 58 -5.29 -25.45 -31.52
C TYR A 58 -5.57 -24.94 -32.94
N ASN A 59 -6.66 -25.43 -33.51
CA ASN A 59 -7.25 -24.89 -34.72
C ASN A 59 -8.77 -25.05 -34.62
N GLU A 60 -9.50 -23.95 -34.79
CA GLU A 60 -10.97 -23.90 -34.71
C GLU A 60 -11.66 -24.89 -35.66
N SER A 61 -11.07 -25.12 -36.84
CA SER A 61 -11.60 -26.06 -37.84
C SER A 61 -11.31 -27.54 -37.51
N SER A 62 -10.37 -27.81 -36.61
CA SER A 62 -9.97 -29.18 -36.24
C SER A 62 -10.70 -29.66 -34.99
N PRO A 63 -11.14 -30.93 -34.93
CA PRO A 63 -11.68 -31.50 -33.71
C PRO A 63 -10.59 -31.55 -32.62
N ALA A 64 -10.99 -31.42 -31.37
CA ALA A 64 -10.08 -31.54 -30.23
C ALA A 64 -9.46 -32.95 -30.17
N ALA A 65 -8.22 -33.04 -29.69
CA ALA A 65 -7.56 -34.32 -29.52
C ALA A 65 -8.26 -35.15 -28.43
N PRO A 66 -8.37 -36.49 -28.60
CA PRO A 66 -8.84 -37.35 -27.52
C PRO A 66 -7.88 -37.30 -26.33
N ASP A 67 -8.41 -37.41 -25.12
CA ASP A 67 -7.58 -37.46 -23.91
C ASP A 67 -6.69 -38.72 -23.92
N ALA A 68 -5.42 -38.55 -23.60
CA ALA A 68 -4.44 -39.65 -23.60
C ALA A 68 -3.79 -39.75 -22.21
N TYR A 69 -4.08 -40.83 -21.50
CA TYR A 69 -3.62 -41.03 -20.12
C TYR A 69 -2.49 -42.03 -20.05
N VAL A 70 -1.51 -41.75 -19.18
CA VAL A 70 -0.44 -42.68 -18.80
C VAL A 70 -0.41 -42.85 -17.29
N THR A 71 0.12 -43.96 -16.79
CA THR A 71 0.33 -44.12 -15.34
C THR A 71 1.38 -43.13 -14.84
N TYR A 72 1.24 -42.67 -13.60
CA TYR A 72 2.24 -41.82 -12.96
C TYR A 72 3.62 -42.49 -12.92
N ASN A 73 3.66 -43.80 -12.68
CA ASN A 73 4.90 -44.58 -12.67
C ASN A 73 5.63 -44.50 -14.03
N PHE A 74 4.90 -44.64 -15.14
CA PHE A 74 5.46 -44.45 -16.49
C PHE A 74 5.94 -43.01 -16.70
N CYS A 75 5.10 -42.01 -16.36
CA CYS A 75 5.44 -40.60 -16.52
C CYS A 75 6.72 -40.24 -15.75
N LYS A 76 6.82 -40.69 -14.49
CA LYS A 76 7.98 -40.44 -13.62
C LYS A 76 9.26 -41.07 -14.17
N SER A 77 9.20 -42.30 -14.69
CA SER A 77 10.39 -43.02 -15.19
C SER A 77 10.84 -42.55 -16.56
N GLU A 78 9.91 -42.27 -17.48
CA GLU A 78 10.22 -42.03 -18.89
C GLU A 78 10.23 -40.55 -19.27
N CYS A 79 9.48 -39.74 -18.52
CA CYS A 79 9.25 -38.32 -18.78
C CYS A 79 9.62 -37.44 -17.58
N GLY A 80 10.29 -37.97 -16.56
CA GLY A 80 10.57 -37.24 -15.32
C GLY A 80 11.30 -35.90 -15.52
N GLY A 81 11.36 -35.10 -14.46
CA GLY A 81 12.01 -33.80 -14.46
C GLY A 81 11.03 -32.63 -14.50
N TRP A 82 11.56 -31.43 -14.75
CA TRP A 82 10.78 -30.19 -14.78
C TRP A 82 10.58 -29.75 -16.22
N GLY A 83 9.35 -29.32 -16.54
CA GLY A 83 9.07 -28.63 -17.80
C GLY A 83 9.61 -27.21 -17.67
N VAL A 84 10.90 -27.04 -17.91
CA VAL A 84 11.58 -25.73 -17.84
C VAL A 84 10.93 -24.80 -18.87
N SER A 85 10.71 -23.54 -18.49
CA SER A 85 10.11 -22.55 -19.38
C SER A 85 10.97 -22.37 -20.63
N SER A 86 10.36 -22.58 -21.80
CA SER A 86 11.04 -22.38 -23.07
C SER A 86 11.19 -20.89 -23.34
N VAL A 87 12.36 -20.49 -23.83
CA VAL A 87 12.61 -19.10 -24.26
C VAL A 87 11.70 -18.72 -25.43
N GLU A 88 11.34 -19.69 -26.28
CA GLU A 88 10.49 -19.49 -27.47
C GLU A 88 9.02 -19.23 -27.10
N ASN A 89 8.55 -19.76 -25.98
CA ASN A 89 7.17 -19.60 -25.53
C ASN A 89 7.10 -18.48 -24.48
N ALA A 90 6.97 -17.23 -24.95
CA ALA A 90 6.94 -16.05 -24.09
C ALA A 90 5.87 -16.13 -22.99
N ASP A 91 4.72 -16.75 -23.24
CA ASP A 91 3.63 -16.85 -22.26
C ASP A 91 4.01 -17.63 -21.00
N GLN A 92 5.01 -18.51 -21.08
CA GLN A 92 5.45 -19.36 -19.99
C GLN A 92 6.28 -18.60 -18.94
N TRP A 93 7.03 -17.58 -19.34
CA TRP A 93 7.96 -16.85 -18.46
C TRP A 93 7.78 -15.33 -18.55
N ALA A 94 7.67 -14.78 -19.77
CA ALA A 94 7.54 -13.35 -20.00
C ALA A 94 6.14 -12.87 -19.62
N GLY A 95 5.10 -13.68 -19.83
CA GLY A 95 3.74 -13.40 -19.39
C GLY A 95 3.70 -13.01 -17.91
N PRO A 96 4.00 -13.93 -16.97
CA PRO A 96 4.01 -13.63 -15.54
C PRO A 96 4.89 -12.43 -15.15
N ILE A 97 6.08 -12.30 -15.76
CA ILE A 97 7.04 -11.24 -15.42
C ILE A 97 6.58 -9.86 -15.91
N VAL A 98 6.29 -9.74 -17.19
CA VAL A 98 6.00 -8.46 -17.85
C VAL A 98 4.57 -8.02 -17.56
N GLN A 99 3.62 -8.96 -17.58
CA GLN A 99 2.20 -8.65 -17.45
C GLN A 99 1.81 -8.36 -15.99
N PHE A 100 2.42 -9.03 -15.02
CA PHE A 100 1.95 -8.97 -13.63
C PHE A 100 3.01 -8.55 -12.61
N ILE A 101 4.24 -9.09 -12.67
CA ILE A 101 5.29 -8.73 -11.71
C ILE A 101 5.77 -7.30 -11.92
N LEU A 102 6.05 -6.90 -13.17
CA LEU A 102 6.56 -5.56 -13.45
C LEU A 102 5.59 -4.44 -13.00
N PRO A 103 4.28 -4.47 -13.33
CA PRO A 103 3.35 -3.49 -12.78
C PRO A 103 3.28 -3.52 -11.25
N SER A 104 3.35 -4.72 -10.65
CA SER A 104 3.36 -4.87 -9.19
C SER A 104 4.59 -4.27 -8.53
N VAL A 105 5.76 -4.35 -9.18
CA VAL A 105 6.98 -3.66 -8.75
C VAL A 105 6.77 -2.15 -8.81
N ILE A 106 6.16 -1.62 -9.86
CA ILE A 106 5.83 -0.18 -9.96
C ILE A 106 4.89 0.24 -8.81
N PHE A 107 3.88 -0.56 -8.49
CA PHE A 107 3.02 -0.32 -7.33
C PHE A 107 3.78 -0.34 -6.00
N SER A 108 4.75 -1.26 -5.84
CA SER A 108 5.57 -1.35 -4.64
C SER A 108 6.43 -0.11 -4.38
N MET A 109 6.81 0.62 -5.44
CA MET A 109 7.59 1.86 -5.33
C MET A 109 6.78 3.01 -4.74
N ASN A 110 5.44 2.94 -4.85
CA ASN A 110 4.54 3.93 -4.26
C ASN A 110 4.24 3.70 -2.78
N ILE A 111 4.55 2.50 -2.28
CA ILE A 111 4.33 2.16 -0.87
C ILE A 111 5.47 2.79 -0.05
N PRO A 112 5.13 3.61 0.96
CA PRO A 112 6.10 4.41 1.69
C PRO A 112 7.07 3.53 2.48
N ARG A 113 8.35 3.81 2.27
CA ARG A 113 9.49 3.13 2.90
C ARG A 113 10.08 4.04 3.96
N THR A 114 10.59 3.47 5.05
CA THR A 114 11.19 4.24 6.16
C THR A 114 12.71 4.19 6.15
N PHE A 115 13.29 3.10 5.62
CA PHE A 115 14.73 2.91 5.47
C PHE A 115 15.05 2.13 4.20
N GLU A 116 16.30 2.20 3.77
CA GLU A 116 16.87 1.35 2.74
C GLU A 116 17.34 0.03 3.37
N PHE A 117 16.90 -1.13 2.86
CA PHE A 117 17.41 -2.43 3.34
C PHE A 117 18.86 -2.64 2.95
N VAL A 118 19.27 -2.06 1.82
CA VAL A 118 20.65 -2.10 1.37
C VAL A 118 21.15 -0.69 1.08
N SER A 119 21.89 -0.17 2.06
CA SER A 119 22.43 1.20 2.02
C SER A 119 23.32 1.42 0.79
N SER A 120 22.97 2.43 -0.01
CA SER A 120 23.81 2.94 -1.09
C SER A 120 24.81 4.02 -0.62
N GLN A 121 24.72 4.47 0.64
CA GLN A 121 25.51 5.59 1.15
C GLN A 121 27.03 5.36 1.07
N TRP A 122 27.48 4.12 1.17
CA TRP A 122 28.90 3.79 1.01
C TRP A 122 29.36 3.99 -0.45
N LEU A 123 28.50 3.74 -1.44
CA LEU A 123 28.76 4.02 -2.85
C LEU A 123 28.82 5.53 -3.08
N ASP A 124 27.92 6.31 -2.47
CA ASP A 124 27.97 7.77 -2.57
C ASP A 124 29.27 8.32 -1.98
N ILE A 125 29.70 7.83 -0.81
CA ILE A 125 30.98 8.21 -0.20
C ILE A 125 32.16 7.83 -1.11
N LEU A 126 32.11 6.66 -1.75
CA LEU A 126 33.16 6.19 -2.68
C LEU A 126 33.19 6.99 -3.99
N VAL A 127 32.03 7.32 -4.56
CA VAL A 127 31.90 8.09 -5.82
C VAL A 127 32.18 9.58 -5.60
N LEU A 128 31.84 10.12 -4.42
CA LEU A 128 32.14 11.50 -4.01
C LEU A 128 33.56 11.67 -3.43
N SER A 129 34.28 10.57 -3.18
CA SER A 129 35.67 10.59 -2.72
C SER A 129 36.58 11.25 -3.75
N ASN A 130 36.92 12.52 -3.50
CA ASN A 130 37.99 13.39 -4.00
C ASN A 130 38.61 13.16 -5.41
N GLN A 131 37.91 12.50 -6.34
CA GLN A 131 38.34 12.35 -7.72
C GLN A 131 37.69 13.44 -8.59
N ARG A 132 38.53 14.26 -9.22
CA ARG A 132 38.10 15.28 -10.20
C ARG A 132 38.27 14.73 -11.62
N GLY A 133 37.37 15.12 -12.52
CA GLY A 133 37.46 14.85 -13.96
C GLY A 133 37.01 13.44 -14.38
N TRP A 134 37.54 12.95 -15.51
CA TRP A 134 37.07 11.74 -16.20
C TRP A 134 37.12 10.46 -15.34
N LYS A 135 38.02 10.40 -14.35
CA LYS A 135 38.16 9.25 -13.44
C LYS A 135 36.89 9.07 -12.59
N ARG A 136 36.23 10.17 -12.20
CA ARG A 136 34.95 10.14 -11.49
C ARG A 136 33.83 9.62 -12.40
N ALA A 137 33.81 10.01 -13.67
CA ALA A 137 32.80 9.53 -14.62
C ALA A 137 32.95 8.02 -14.86
N LEU A 138 34.18 7.55 -15.07
CA LEU A 138 34.45 6.12 -15.25
C LEU A 138 34.12 5.32 -13.98
N LEU A 139 34.55 5.80 -12.81
CA LEU A 139 34.23 5.15 -11.53
C LEU A 139 32.72 5.13 -11.26
N SER A 140 32.01 6.23 -11.56
CA SER A 140 30.55 6.30 -11.44
C SER A 140 29.87 5.28 -12.35
N LEU A 141 30.33 5.13 -13.59
CA LEU A 141 29.78 4.16 -14.54
C LEU A 141 30.01 2.71 -14.06
N VAL A 142 31.22 2.41 -13.57
CA VAL A 142 31.54 1.09 -12.99
C VAL A 142 30.71 0.81 -11.74
N MET A 143 30.54 1.81 -10.86
CA MET A 143 29.75 1.68 -9.63
C MET A 143 28.23 1.68 -9.87
N THR A 144 27.77 2.06 -11.07
CA THR A 144 26.35 2.03 -11.43
C THR A 144 25.81 0.60 -11.43
N PHE A 145 26.60 -0.39 -11.88
CA PHE A 145 26.14 -1.78 -11.93
C PHE A 145 25.93 -2.37 -10.52
N PRO A 146 26.89 -2.28 -9.58
CA PRO A 146 26.65 -2.63 -8.18
C PRO A 146 25.47 -1.88 -7.58
N ALA A 147 25.37 -0.56 -7.80
CA ALA A 147 24.25 0.25 -7.30
C ALA A 147 22.90 -0.29 -7.80
N LEU A 148 22.80 -0.63 -9.08
CA LEU A 148 21.59 -1.19 -9.69
C LEU A 148 21.25 -2.56 -9.10
N MET A 149 22.25 -3.42 -8.85
CA MET A 149 22.04 -4.70 -8.16
C MET A 149 21.52 -4.51 -6.73
N PHE A 150 22.01 -3.51 -6.01
CA PHE A 150 21.52 -3.18 -4.66
C PHE A 150 20.09 -2.65 -4.66
N VAL A 151 19.77 -1.72 -5.58
CA VAL A 151 18.40 -1.22 -5.75
C VAL A 151 17.45 -2.34 -6.16
N PHE A 152 17.90 -3.26 -7.02
CA PHE A 152 17.13 -4.44 -7.39
C PHE A 152 16.87 -5.35 -6.19
N ALA A 153 17.90 -5.66 -5.39
CA ALA A 153 17.75 -6.47 -4.19
C ALA A 153 16.82 -5.82 -3.15
N ASP A 154 16.96 -4.51 -2.90
CA ASP A 154 16.07 -3.75 -2.01
C ASP A 154 14.62 -3.82 -2.52
N THR A 155 14.40 -3.64 -3.83
CA THR A 155 13.08 -3.72 -4.45
C THR A 155 12.47 -5.10 -4.30
N VAL A 156 13.24 -6.18 -4.52
CA VAL A 156 12.79 -7.55 -4.31
C VAL A 156 12.37 -7.76 -2.85
N VAL A 157 13.21 -7.37 -1.88
CA VAL A 157 12.89 -7.48 -0.45
C VAL A 157 11.61 -6.73 -0.09
N TRP A 158 11.39 -5.55 -0.66
CA TRP A 158 10.17 -4.78 -0.45
C TRP A 158 8.93 -5.43 -1.04
N VAL A 159 8.99 -5.92 -2.28
CA VAL A 159 7.88 -6.67 -2.89
C VAL A 159 7.50 -7.87 -2.04
N MET A 160 8.50 -8.61 -1.55
CA MET A 160 8.27 -9.77 -0.68
C MET A 160 7.68 -9.37 0.68
N THR A 161 8.12 -8.24 1.23
CA THR A 161 7.56 -7.68 2.46
C THR A 161 6.09 -7.28 2.28
N ILE A 162 5.74 -6.68 1.13
CA ILE A 162 4.36 -6.31 0.81
C ILE A 162 3.48 -7.55 0.68
N MET A 163 3.94 -8.59 -0.03
CA MET A 163 3.20 -9.84 -0.16
C MET A 163 2.97 -10.49 1.22
N CYS A 164 4.00 -10.63 2.06
CA CYS A 164 3.81 -11.29 3.35
C CYS A 164 3.01 -10.45 4.37
N MET A 165 3.01 -9.12 4.25
CA MET A 165 2.32 -8.20 5.17
C MET A 165 1.08 -7.53 4.55
N ALA A 166 0.54 -8.06 3.45
CA ALA A 166 -0.55 -7.42 2.72
C ALA A 166 -1.80 -7.19 3.58
N GLY A 167 -2.26 -8.21 4.32
CA GLY A 167 -3.37 -8.09 5.28
C GLY A 167 -3.15 -6.99 6.32
N PRO A 168 -2.06 -7.03 7.13
CA PRO A 168 -1.71 -5.98 8.07
C PRO A 168 -1.63 -4.56 7.47
N MET A 169 -1.02 -4.42 6.29
CA MET A 169 -0.93 -3.13 5.58
C MET A 169 -2.31 -2.60 5.18
N MET A 170 -3.18 -3.48 4.69
CA MET A 170 -4.56 -3.17 4.29
C MET A 170 -5.40 -2.70 5.49
N VAL A 171 -5.34 -3.43 6.61
CA VAL A 171 -6.03 -3.06 7.86
C VAL A 171 -5.55 -1.69 8.34
N ALA A 172 -4.24 -1.46 8.36
CA ALA A 172 -3.68 -0.20 8.85
C ALA A 172 -4.04 0.99 7.95
N GLY A 173 -4.04 0.82 6.62
CA GLY A 173 -4.44 1.85 5.67
C GLY A 173 -5.93 2.17 5.74
N LEU A 174 -6.81 1.16 5.76
CA LEU A 174 -8.26 1.37 5.92
C LEU A 174 -8.61 1.98 7.27
N HIS A 175 -7.88 1.60 8.33
CA HIS A 175 -8.02 2.21 9.65
C HIS A 175 -7.69 3.71 9.59
N GLU A 176 -6.57 4.08 8.97
CA GLU A 176 -6.18 5.48 8.79
C GLU A 176 -7.22 6.26 7.97
N ALA A 177 -7.66 5.72 6.84
CA ALA A 177 -8.65 6.36 5.97
C ALA A 177 -9.99 6.61 6.69
N LEU A 178 -10.42 5.67 7.52
CA LEU A 178 -11.64 5.83 8.30
C LEU A 178 -11.48 6.90 9.39
N LEU A 179 -10.30 7.01 10.01
CA LEU A 179 -10.00 8.08 10.96
C LEU A 179 -10.05 9.45 10.27
N ASP A 180 -9.40 9.59 9.11
CA ASP A 180 -9.38 10.84 8.34
C ASP A 180 -10.81 11.30 8.00
N PHE A 181 -11.62 10.37 7.49
CA PHE A 181 -13.02 10.65 7.18
C PHE A 181 -13.82 11.10 8.41
N LYS A 182 -13.64 10.42 9.56
CA LYS A 182 -14.35 10.76 10.80
C LYS A 182 -13.91 12.09 11.39
N ILE A 183 -12.61 12.39 11.38
CA ILE A 183 -12.06 13.67 11.84
C ILE A 183 -12.62 14.81 10.98
N LEU A 184 -12.56 14.69 9.66
CA LEU A 184 -13.08 15.71 8.75
C LEU A 184 -14.60 15.89 8.87
N LYS A 185 -15.34 14.79 9.05
CA LYS A 185 -16.78 14.85 9.30
C LYS A 185 -17.12 15.54 10.62
N ALA A 186 -16.33 15.31 11.68
CA ALA A 186 -16.49 15.98 12.97
C ALA A 186 -16.19 17.49 12.83
N LEU A 187 -15.14 17.87 12.10
CA LEU A 187 -14.80 19.27 11.82
C LEU A 187 -15.90 19.98 11.02
N LYS A 188 -16.47 19.31 10.01
CA LYS A 188 -17.56 19.88 9.18
C LYS A 188 -18.84 20.15 9.97
N ARG A 189 -19.12 19.38 11.02
CA ARG A 189 -20.36 19.51 11.78
C ARG A 189 -20.43 20.79 12.64
N ARG A 190 -19.34 21.56 12.75
CA ARG A 190 -19.18 22.82 13.51
C ARG A 190 -19.63 22.78 14.99
N SER A 191 -20.14 21.66 15.50
CA SER A 191 -20.66 21.55 16.88
C SER A 191 -19.59 21.67 17.96
N TYR A 192 -18.30 21.61 17.60
CA TYR A 192 -17.16 21.55 18.51
C TYR A 192 -16.35 22.84 18.61
N ILE A 193 -16.49 23.72 17.62
CA ILE A 193 -15.93 25.07 17.69
C ILE A 193 -17.12 25.93 18.10
N ARG A 194 -17.19 26.27 19.39
CA ARG A 194 -18.24 27.13 19.91
C ARG A 194 -18.01 28.54 19.37
N GLU A 195 -18.42 28.80 18.14
CA GLU A 195 -18.57 30.15 17.60
C GLU A 195 -19.65 30.85 18.45
N ARG A 196 -19.23 31.58 19.48
CA ARG A 196 -20.05 32.68 19.96
C ARG A 196 -19.82 33.81 18.97
N ILE A 197 -20.63 33.84 17.91
CA ILE A 197 -20.80 35.06 17.12
C ILE A 197 -21.23 36.12 18.13
N VAL A 198 -20.31 37.05 18.43
CA VAL A 198 -20.56 38.26 19.19
C VAL A 198 -21.79 38.91 18.56
N GLY A 199 -22.80 39.17 19.38
CA GLY A 199 -24.13 39.55 18.96
C GLY A 199 -24.12 40.68 17.92
N GLY A 200 -24.57 40.35 16.72
CA GLY A 200 -25.22 41.34 15.87
C GLY A 200 -26.53 41.72 16.53
N THR A 201 -26.51 42.76 17.36
CA THR A 201 -27.72 43.46 17.81
C THR A 201 -28.39 44.06 16.57
N ARG A 202 -29.22 43.26 15.88
CA ARG A 202 -30.40 43.80 15.20
C ARG A 202 -31.47 43.99 16.26
N ALA A 203 -31.25 44.98 17.14
CA ALA A 203 -32.34 45.64 17.83
C ALA A 203 -32.96 46.58 16.80
N SER A 204 -34.06 46.12 16.20
CA SER A 204 -35.09 47.04 15.72
C SER A 204 -35.78 47.60 16.96
N GLU A 205 -35.16 48.60 17.59
CA GLU A 205 -35.78 49.36 18.67
C GLU A 205 -35.91 50.78 18.14
N GLU A 206 -37.13 51.11 17.73
CA GLU A 206 -37.54 52.48 17.43
C GLU A 206 -37.24 53.34 18.66
N ILE A 207 -36.40 54.35 18.47
CA ILE A 207 -36.13 55.40 19.44
C ILE A 207 -37.37 56.27 19.55
N PRO A 208 -38.06 56.37 20.70
CA PRO A 208 -38.91 57.52 20.97
C PRO A 208 -38.01 58.65 21.48
N LEU A 209 -37.92 59.72 20.70
CA LEU A 209 -37.35 60.98 21.15
C LEU A 209 -38.25 61.59 22.23
N ASP A 210 -37.77 61.63 23.47
CA ASP A 210 -38.35 62.48 24.53
C ASP A 210 -37.72 63.89 24.45
N PRO A 211 -38.52 64.97 24.31
CA PRO A 211 -38.00 66.32 24.23
C PRO A 211 -38.05 66.97 25.62
N MET A 212 -37.16 66.58 26.53
CA MET A 212 -36.73 67.47 27.62
C MET A 212 -35.43 66.98 28.24
N GLY A 213 -34.35 67.66 27.89
CA GLY A 213 -33.03 67.39 28.44
C GLY A 213 -33.01 67.53 29.95
N ASN A 214 -32.56 66.48 30.63
CA ASN A 214 -31.93 66.57 31.93
C ASN A 214 -30.86 65.49 32.05
N THR A 215 -29.63 65.94 32.28
CA THR A 215 -28.47 65.13 32.59
C THR A 215 -28.62 64.52 33.98
N VAL A 216 -28.71 63.19 34.07
CA VAL A 216 -28.47 62.45 35.29
C VAL A 216 -27.13 61.73 35.14
N ILE A 217 -26.14 62.21 35.90
CA ILE A 217 -24.87 61.54 36.14
C ILE A 217 -25.17 60.30 36.98
N GLY A 218 -25.26 59.14 36.33
CA GLY A 218 -25.32 57.84 36.98
C GLY A 218 -23.96 57.16 36.92
N ASN A 219 -23.27 57.09 38.05
CA ASN A 219 -22.09 56.25 38.25
C ASN A 219 -22.47 54.78 37.98
N HIS A 220 -22.17 54.28 36.78
CA HIS A 220 -22.11 52.85 36.54
C HIS A 220 -20.66 52.38 36.69
N VAL A 221 -20.47 51.70 37.81
CA VAL A 221 -19.47 50.66 38.09
C VAL A 221 -18.83 50.13 36.80
N ALA A 222 -17.53 50.32 36.67
CA ALA A 222 -16.70 49.59 35.74
C ALA A 222 -16.89 48.09 36.02
N GLY A 223 -17.69 47.43 35.18
CA GLY A 223 -17.73 45.98 35.14
C GLY A 223 -16.35 45.48 34.75
N GLU A 224 -15.82 44.56 35.55
CA GLU A 224 -14.67 43.73 35.20
C GLU A 224 -14.87 43.18 33.78
N SER A 225 -14.02 43.63 32.87
CA SER A 225 -13.87 43.04 31.55
C SER A 225 -13.53 41.56 31.73
N HIS A 226 -14.43 40.70 31.26
CA HIS A 226 -14.29 39.25 31.17
C HIS A 226 -13.00 38.88 30.41
N LEU A 227 -11.90 38.69 31.13
CA LEU A 227 -10.61 38.20 30.62
C LEU A 227 -10.62 36.71 30.24
N GLY A 228 -11.75 36.02 30.40
CA GLY A 228 -11.92 34.61 30.06
C GLY A 228 -12.45 34.33 28.65
N ASP A 229 -12.99 35.34 27.95
CA ASP A 229 -13.72 35.13 26.70
C ASP A 229 -12.78 35.05 25.46
N ASP A 230 -11.60 35.68 25.52
CA ASP A 230 -10.61 35.63 24.42
C ASP A 230 -9.82 34.31 24.39
N GLU A 231 -9.69 33.61 25.52
CA GLU A 231 -8.97 32.31 25.58
C GLU A 231 -9.77 31.18 24.91
N GLU A 232 -11.11 31.19 25.00
CA GLU A 232 -11.96 30.10 24.50
C GLU A 232 -11.98 30.01 22.96
N GLY A 233 -11.94 31.15 22.26
CA GLY A 233 -11.87 31.21 20.79
C GLY A 233 -10.52 30.74 20.23
N ILE A 234 -9.42 31.14 20.89
CA ILE A 234 -8.06 30.73 20.51
C ILE A 234 -7.89 29.21 20.67
N ASP A 235 -8.47 28.61 21.72
CA ASP A 235 -8.42 27.17 21.94
C ASP A 235 -9.20 26.38 20.87
N GLY A 236 -10.35 26.89 20.41
CA GLY A 236 -11.13 26.30 19.32
C GLY A 236 -10.36 26.25 18.00
N LEU A 237 -9.73 27.36 17.61
CA LEU A 237 -8.85 27.44 16.44
C LEU A 237 -7.68 26.45 16.57
N ARG A 238 -7.03 26.41 17.73
CA ARG A 238 -5.86 25.57 17.96
C ARG A 238 -6.19 24.09 17.83
N ASP A 239 -7.36 23.69 18.27
CA ASP A 239 -7.86 22.32 18.19
C ASP A 239 -8.21 21.94 16.75
N LYS A 240 -8.83 22.85 15.99
CA LYS A 240 -9.06 22.66 14.55
C LYS A 240 -7.74 22.42 13.81
N VAL A 241 -6.72 23.23 14.09
CA VAL A 241 -5.39 23.11 13.47
C VAL A 241 -4.73 21.77 13.83
N GLU A 242 -4.77 21.35 15.10
CA GLU A 242 -4.20 20.05 15.50
C GLU A 242 -4.89 18.86 14.82
N LEU A 243 -6.21 18.90 14.65
CA LEU A 243 -6.95 17.85 13.96
C LEU A 243 -6.60 17.81 12.45
N LEU A 244 -6.52 18.97 11.79
CA LEU A 244 -6.11 19.05 10.38
C LEU A 244 -4.66 18.57 10.16
N VAL A 245 -3.76 18.92 11.08
CA VAL A 245 -2.37 18.42 11.08
C VAL A 245 -2.35 16.91 11.31
N THR A 246 -3.19 16.38 12.18
CA THR A 246 -3.30 14.92 12.42
C THR A 246 -3.72 14.19 11.15
N VAL A 247 -4.64 14.75 10.36
CA VAL A 247 -5.05 14.17 9.06
C VAL A 247 -3.86 14.16 8.07
N LEU A 248 -3.16 15.29 7.90
CA LEU A 248 -2.09 15.45 6.90
C LEU A 248 -0.74 14.80 7.28
N ALA A 249 -0.40 14.77 8.56
CA ALA A 249 0.93 14.41 9.06
C ALA A 249 0.91 13.31 10.13
N GLY A 250 -0.27 12.77 10.49
CA GLY A 250 -0.42 11.71 11.50
C GLY A 250 0.20 10.37 11.12
N ASN A 251 0.86 10.27 9.97
CA ASN A 251 1.69 9.13 9.57
C ASN A 251 3.20 9.41 9.72
N LEU A 252 3.59 10.55 10.27
CA LEU A 252 4.98 10.90 10.53
C LEU A 252 5.36 10.60 11.98
N GLN A 253 6.65 10.34 12.21
CA GLN A 253 7.25 10.18 13.53
C GLN A 253 8.53 11.01 13.62
N LEU A 254 8.80 11.65 14.76
CA LEU A 254 10.11 12.24 15.03
C LEU A 254 11.14 11.13 15.28
N THR A 255 12.31 11.25 14.67
CA THR A 255 13.46 10.40 15.01
C THR A 255 14.13 10.92 16.27
N ASN A 256 14.17 10.12 17.35
CA ASN A 256 14.93 10.25 18.62
C ASN A 256 15.83 11.50 18.78
N PHE A 257 15.25 12.69 18.72
CA PHE A 257 15.89 13.94 19.09
C PHE A 257 15.20 14.39 20.36
N ASP A 258 15.66 13.87 21.50
CA ASP A 258 15.39 14.51 22.78
C ASP A 258 16.05 15.90 22.73
N PRO A 259 15.34 16.99 23.07
CA PRO A 259 14.23 17.03 24.01
C PRO A 259 12.87 17.48 23.40
N TRP A 260 12.59 17.24 22.11
CA TRP A 260 11.38 17.79 21.49
C TRP A 260 10.11 17.08 21.99
N PRO A 261 9.21 17.78 22.72
CA PRO A 261 7.99 17.17 23.22
C PRO A 261 6.91 17.23 22.13
N ASP A 262 6.45 16.05 21.71
CA ASP A 262 5.30 15.80 20.83
C ASP A 262 5.32 16.39 19.41
N ASN A 263 5.38 15.48 18.41
CA ASN A 263 5.33 15.78 16.97
C ASN A 263 4.16 16.71 16.57
N LEU A 264 2.98 16.43 17.14
CA LEU A 264 1.76 17.18 16.85
C LEU A 264 1.87 18.62 17.34
N ALA A 265 2.33 18.81 18.58
CA ALA A 265 2.50 20.13 19.17
C ALA A 265 3.57 20.94 18.43
N LEU A 266 4.62 20.29 17.94
CA LEU A 266 5.66 20.95 17.16
C LEU A 266 5.13 21.53 15.84
N ILE A 267 4.44 20.71 15.05
CA ILE A 267 3.93 21.12 13.73
C ILE A 267 2.80 22.15 13.88
N SER A 268 1.88 21.95 14.82
CA SER A 268 0.79 22.89 15.06
C SER A 268 1.32 24.25 15.53
N LYS A 269 2.30 24.29 16.44
CA LYS A 269 2.96 25.52 16.86
C LYS A 269 3.71 26.20 15.71
N ALA A 270 4.38 25.45 14.83
CA ALA A 270 5.05 26.02 13.68
C ALA A 270 4.07 26.70 12.70
N LEU A 271 2.92 26.07 12.42
CA LEU A 271 1.86 26.69 11.62
C LEU A 271 1.33 27.97 12.28
N LEU A 272 0.99 27.90 13.57
CA LEU A 272 0.45 29.04 14.32
C LEU A 272 1.46 30.20 14.43
N ALA A 273 2.74 29.90 14.61
CA ALA A 273 3.81 30.90 14.66
C ALA A 273 3.96 31.63 13.32
N THR A 274 3.81 30.91 12.21
CA THR A 274 3.86 31.50 10.87
C THR A 274 2.65 32.41 10.63
N GLY A 275 1.46 31.98 11.04
CA GLY A 275 0.25 32.83 11.03
C GLY A 275 0.42 34.10 11.87
N ARG A 276 1.00 33.99 13.09
CA ARG A 276 1.23 35.15 13.96
C ARG A 276 2.22 36.15 13.37
N ARG A 277 3.28 35.69 12.70
CA ARG A 277 4.22 36.59 12.00
C ARG A 277 3.53 37.41 10.91
N ARG A 278 2.61 36.80 10.16
CA ARG A 278 1.79 37.50 9.16
C ARG A 278 0.92 38.58 9.80
N PHE A 279 0.20 38.24 10.88
CA PHE A 279 -0.65 39.21 11.59
C PHE A 279 0.16 40.40 12.12
N ASN A 280 1.32 40.12 12.72
CA ASN A 280 2.23 41.16 13.21
C ASN A 280 2.83 42.02 12.09
N ALA A 281 3.01 41.47 10.88
CA ALA A 281 3.44 42.23 9.71
C ALA A 281 2.33 43.08 9.08
N MET A 282 1.07 42.67 9.24
CA MET A 282 -0.12 43.40 8.75
C MET A 282 -0.60 44.50 9.71
N THR A 283 -0.22 44.43 10.98
CA THR A 283 -0.57 45.48 11.95
C THR A 283 0.36 46.67 11.76
N PRO A 284 -0.14 47.85 11.36
CA PRO A 284 0.70 49.03 11.22
C PRO A 284 1.28 49.37 12.60
N HIS A 285 2.61 49.44 12.69
CA HIS A 285 3.25 49.95 13.91
C HIS A 285 2.74 51.37 14.18
N PRO A 286 2.24 51.67 15.39
CA PRO A 286 1.97 53.05 15.77
C PRO A 286 3.29 53.79 15.67
N VAL A 287 3.34 54.77 14.76
CA VAL A 287 4.45 55.71 14.66
C VAL A 287 4.50 56.44 16.00
N HIS A 288 5.34 55.99 16.91
CA HIS A 288 5.75 56.80 18.04
C HIS A 288 6.58 57.95 17.46
N THR A 289 5.91 59.05 17.13
CA THR A 289 6.53 60.38 17.05
C THR A 289 7.03 60.75 18.44
N SER A 290 8.20 60.21 18.81
CA SER A 290 9.06 60.83 19.82
C SER A 290 9.77 61.98 19.11
N SER A 291 9.14 63.14 19.20
CA SER A 291 9.67 64.41 18.70
C SER A 291 10.63 64.95 19.73
N ASP A 292 11.88 64.45 19.75
CA ASP A 292 13.04 65.12 20.38
C ASP A 292 14.34 64.41 19.95
N LEU A 293 14.74 64.53 18.68
CA LEU A 293 16.13 64.30 18.26
C LEU A 293 16.47 65.02 16.93
N PRO A 294 17.67 65.60 16.78
CA PRO A 294 17.95 66.56 15.72
C PRO A 294 18.10 65.91 14.33
N LEU A 295 17.65 66.69 13.36
CA LEU A 295 17.60 66.42 11.93
C LEU A 295 19.02 66.44 11.31
N SER A 296 19.76 65.32 11.31
CA SER A 296 20.99 65.25 10.50
C SER A 296 21.46 63.87 10.03
N ASP A 297 20.74 62.76 10.30
CA ASP A 297 21.29 61.44 9.93
C ASP A 297 20.24 60.43 9.43
N ARG A 298 19.36 60.88 8.54
CA ARG A 298 18.21 60.10 8.04
C ARG A 298 18.38 59.45 6.67
N SER A 299 19.60 59.38 6.11
CA SER A 299 19.82 58.85 4.76
C SER A 299 20.44 57.44 4.69
N HIS A 300 20.70 56.76 5.82
CA HIS A 300 21.31 55.40 5.79
C HIS A 300 20.67 54.34 6.70
N MET A 301 19.42 54.52 7.13
CA MET A 301 18.66 53.38 7.68
C MET A 301 17.66 52.92 6.63
N LEU A 302 17.92 51.74 6.05
CA LEU A 302 16.95 50.92 5.33
C LEU A 302 15.73 50.65 6.24
N PRO A 303 14.54 51.19 5.96
CA PRO A 303 13.32 50.69 6.56
C PRO A 303 12.59 49.83 5.51
N ASN A 304 11.84 48.83 5.96
CA ASN A 304 10.70 48.26 5.22
C ASN A 304 10.93 47.27 4.05
N ARG A 305 12.06 46.57 3.91
CA ARG A 305 12.10 45.45 2.93
C ARG A 305 11.50 44.13 3.43
N GLU A 306 11.21 44.02 4.73
CA GLU A 306 10.51 42.86 5.31
C GLU A 306 8.98 43.00 5.31
N ALA A 307 8.43 44.22 5.13
CA ALA A 307 6.99 44.46 5.15
C ALA A 307 6.27 44.05 3.85
N ASP A 308 7.02 43.71 2.78
CA ASP A 308 6.48 43.36 1.46
C ASP A 308 6.61 41.86 1.13
N GLN A 309 6.98 41.03 2.12
CA GLN A 309 6.91 39.58 1.99
C GLN A 309 5.48 39.10 2.26
N ASP A 310 4.76 38.78 1.19
CA ASP A 310 3.44 38.16 1.22
C ASP A 310 3.53 36.77 1.89
N TYR A 311 3.37 36.74 3.21
CA TYR A 311 3.33 35.49 3.96
C TYR A 311 2.03 34.74 3.64
N PRO A 312 2.10 33.45 3.24
CA PRO A 312 0.91 32.69 2.89
C PRO A 312 0.00 32.53 4.11
N SER A 313 -1.31 32.63 3.90
CA SER A 313 -2.32 32.36 4.94
C SER A 313 -2.22 30.93 5.47
N MET A 314 -2.85 30.66 6.62
CA MET A 314 -2.79 29.32 7.21
C MET A 314 -3.57 28.32 6.35
N SER A 315 -4.72 28.72 5.81
CA SER A 315 -5.45 27.91 4.84
C SER A 315 -4.58 27.58 3.62
N GLU A 316 -3.84 28.55 3.10
CA GLU A 316 -2.96 28.39 1.94
C GLU A 316 -1.77 27.48 2.27
N GLN A 317 -1.18 27.57 3.47
CA GLN A 317 -0.12 26.65 3.91
C GLN A 317 -0.63 25.21 4.03
N LEU A 318 -1.80 25.00 4.63
CA LEU A 318 -2.42 23.67 4.73
C LEU A 318 -2.78 23.11 3.35
N LYS A 319 -3.28 23.96 2.45
CA LYS A 319 -3.55 23.61 1.06
C LYS A 319 -2.28 23.25 0.30
N ARG A 320 -1.17 23.98 0.50
CA ARG A 320 0.14 23.63 -0.05
C ARG A 320 0.66 22.30 0.47
N LEU A 321 0.48 22.00 1.76
CA LEU A 321 0.84 20.69 2.33
C LEU A 321 0.02 19.54 1.73
N MET A 322 -1.28 19.74 1.52
CA MET A 322 -2.15 18.76 0.87
C MET A 322 -1.81 18.58 -0.61
N THR A 323 -1.62 19.66 -1.36
CA THR A 323 -1.32 19.63 -2.81
C THR A 323 0.10 19.13 -3.12
N ALA A 324 1.03 19.23 -2.17
CA ALA A 324 2.34 18.59 -2.27
C ALA A 324 2.28 17.05 -2.32
N GLN A 325 1.13 16.46 -2.00
CA GLN A 325 0.90 15.02 -2.11
C GLN A 325 0.51 14.63 -3.52
N SER A 326 1.11 13.56 -4.04
CA SER A 326 0.80 13.02 -5.35
C SER A 326 -0.70 12.67 -5.47
N ALA A 327 -1.29 13.03 -6.60
CA ALA A 327 -2.66 12.65 -6.92
C ALA A 327 -2.75 11.14 -7.12
N PHE A 328 -3.89 10.51 -6.79
CA PHE A 328 -4.11 9.08 -6.95
C PHE A 328 -3.73 8.58 -8.35
N GLY A 329 -4.12 9.31 -9.40
CA GLY A 329 -3.78 8.96 -10.78
C GLY A 329 -2.27 8.91 -11.06
N ALA A 330 -1.47 9.77 -10.41
CA ALA A 330 -0.01 9.73 -10.52
C ALA A 330 0.62 8.57 -9.73
N ILE A 331 0.00 8.18 -8.61
CA ILE A 331 0.48 7.07 -7.77
C ILE A 331 0.17 5.72 -8.42
N VAL A 332 -1.10 5.48 -8.78
CA VAL A 332 -1.57 4.16 -9.20
C VAL A 332 -2.01 4.08 -10.66
N GLY A 333 -2.33 5.21 -11.31
CA GLY A 333 -3.01 5.22 -12.60
C GLY A 333 -2.24 4.51 -13.71
N ALA A 334 -0.97 4.85 -13.92
CA ALA A 334 -0.15 4.23 -14.96
C ALA A 334 -0.02 2.71 -14.76
N ALA A 335 0.28 2.27 -13.53
CA ALA A 335 0.43 0.86 -13.21
C ALA A 335 -0.89 0.09 -13.35
N VAL A 336 -2.04 0.71 -13.01
CA VAL A 336 -3.37 0.10 -13.24
C VAL A 336 -3.62 -0.10 -14.73
N VAL A 337 -3.29 0.87 -15.58
CA VAL A 337 -3.47 0.75 -17.04
C VAL A 337 -2.64 -0.41 -17.60
N PHE A 338 -1.36 -0.52 -17.22
CA PHE A 338 -0.53 -1.65 -17.64
C PHE A 338 -1.09 -2.99 -17.17
N TYR A 339 -1.57 -3.04 -15.93
CA TYR A 339 -2.11 -4.26 -15.34
C TYR A 339 -3.43 -4.69 -15.98
N LEU A 340 -4.34 -3.75 -16.27
CA LEU A 340 -5.56 -4.02 -17.01
C LEU A 340 -5.28 -4.42 -18.45
N GLY A 341 -4.33 -3.76 -19.11
CA GLY A 341 -3.87 -4.10 -20.46
C GLY A 341 -3.32 -5.52 -20.54
N ALA A 342 -2.58 -5.95 -19.52
CA ALA A 342 -2.11 -7.32 -19.35
C ALA A 342 -3.27 -8.33 -19.30
N PHE A 343 -4.27 -8.10 -18.45
CA PHE A 343 -5.45 -8.98 -18.40
C PHE A 343 -6.19 -9.05 -19.73
N ILE A 344 -6.40 -7.91 -20.38
CA ILE A 344 -7.08 -7.84 -21.69
C ILE A 344 -6.28 -8.63 -22.72
N TYR A 345 -4.95 -8.47 -22.76
CA TYR A 345 -4.08 -9.22 -23.65
C TYR A 345 -4.20 -10.73 -23.42
N THR A 346 -4.13 -11.20 -22.17
CA THR A 346 -4.27 -12.63 -21.86
C THR A 346 -5.65 -13.17 -22.24
N ILE A 347 -6.72 -12.38 -22.07
CA ILE A 347 -8.07 -12.77 -22.52
C ILE A 347 -8.14 -12.88 -24.05
N LEU A 348 -7.54 -11.93 -24.77
CA LEU A 348 -7.47 -11.99 -26.23
C LEU A 348 -6.64 -13.19 -26.72
N ASP A 349 -5.57 -13.52 -26.01
CA ASP A 349 -4.76 -14.72 -26.29
C ASP A 349 -5.58 -16.00 -26.08
N LEU A 350 -6.34 -16.10 -24.99
CA LEU A 350 -7.24 -17.23 -24.74
C LEU A 350 -8.42 -17.32 -25.73
N LEU A 351 -8.84 -16.20 -26.32
CA LEU A 351 -9.83 -16.20 -27.40
C LEU A 351 -9.23 -16.69 -28.72
N GLY A 352 -7.94 -16.42 -28.96
CA GLY A 352 -7.19 -16.88 -30.13
C GLY A 352 -6.75 -18.34 -30.03
N ASP A 353 -6.36 -18.80 -28.84
CA ASP A 353 -6.02 -20.19 -28.53
C ASP A 353 -6.72 -20.64 -27.24
N LYS A 354 -7.92 -21.22 -27.43
CA LYS A 354 -8.74 -21.77 -26.34
C LYS A 354 -8.09 -22.97 -25.62
N SER A 355 -7.03 -23.55 -26.18
CA SER A 355 -6.35 -24.69 -25.58
C SER A 355 -5.15 -24.28 -24.69
N ASN A 356 -4.75 -23.00 -24.73
CA ASN A 356 -3.55 -22.49 -24.09
C ASN A 356 -3.67 -22.46 -22.55
N GLN A 357 -3.19 -23.53 -21.92
CA GLN A 357 -3.16 -23.65 -20.47
C GLN A 357 -2.15 -22.70 -19.81
N ASP A 358 -1.05 -22.38 -20.48
CA ASP A 358 -0.02 -21.52 -19.91
C ASP A 358 -0.56 -20.09 -19.77
N ALA A 359 -1.33 -19.59 -20.75
CA ALA A 359 -2.05 -18.32 -20.65
C ALA A 359 -3.09 -18.32 -19.50
N ALA A 360 -3.86 -19.40 -19.34
CA ALA A 360 -4.83 -19.52 -18.24
C ALA A 360 -4.18 -19.51 -16.85
N ILE A 361 -3.01 -20.14 -16.72
CA ILE A 361 -2.26 -20.14 -15.48
C ILE A 361 -1.57 -18.79 -15.26
N SER A 362 -1.00 -18.18 -16.29
CA SER A 362 -0.49 -16.81 -16.24
C SER A 362 -1.58 -15.85 -15.74
N LEU A 363 -2.80 -15.98 -16.26
CA LEU A 363 -3.99 -15.27 -15.78
C LEU A 363 -4.24 -15.53 -14.28
N ALA A 364 -4.25 -16.79 -13.83
CA ALA A 364 -4.45 -17.13 -12.42
C ALA A 364 -3.41 -16.48 -11.48
N PHE A 365 -2.14 -16.48 -11.90
CA PHE A 365 -1.06 -15.79 -11.20
C PHE A 365 -1.25 -14.27 -11.21
N GLY A 366 -1.66 -13.71 -12.36
CA GLY A 366 -2.06 -12.32 -12.45
C GLY A 366 -3.13 -11.98 -11.43
N VAL A 367 -4.17 -12.81 -11.30
CA VAL A 367 -5.21 -12.61 -10.30
C VAL A 367 -4.65 -12.65 -8.87
N GLU A 368 -3.75 -13.59 -8.53
CA GLU A 368 -3.10 -13.60 -7.21
C GLU A 368 -2.33 -12.30 -6.91
N TRP A 369 -1.55 -11.81 -7.88
CA TRP A 369 -0.70 -10.63 -7.72
C TRP A 369 -1.49 -9.32 -7.58
N MET A 370 -2.81 -9.32 -7.83
CA MET A 370 -3.69 -8.17 -7.62
C MET A 370 -3.60 -7.64 -6.19
N ILE A 371 -3.19 -8.47 -5.23
CA ILE A 371 -3.00 -8.10 -3.82
C ILE A 371 -2.08 -6.88 -3.67
N ILE A 372 -0.95 -6.84 -4.39
CA ILE A 372 -0.03 -5.69 -4.34
C ILE A 372 -0.73 -4.44 -4.85
N VAL A 373 -1.53 -4.59 -5.91
CA VAL A 373 -2.30 -3.49 -6.49
C VAL A 373 -3.33 -2.96 -5.49
N HIS A 374 -4.06 -3.84 -4.80
CA HIS A 374 -5.02 -3.42 -3.78
C HIS A 374 -4.33 -2.68 -2.63
N VAL A 375 -3.18 -3.16 -2.14
CA VAL A 375 -2.41 -2.48 -1.09
C VAL A 375 -1.99 -1.09 -1.57
N ALA A 376 -1.56 -0.96 -2.82
CA ALA A 376 -1.18 0.32 -3.41
C ALA A 376 -2.37 1.27 -3.62
N ILE A 377 -3.55 0.76 -4.02
CA ILE A 377 -4.79 1.54 -4.10
C ILE A 377 -5.14 2.11 -2.73
N VAL A 378 -5.11 1.27 -1.68
CA VAL A 378 -5.40 1.72 -0.31
C VAL A 378 -4.41 2.75 0.17
N ASN A 379 -3.11 2.56 -0.09
CA ASN A 379 -2.11 3.57 0.22
C ASN A 379 -2.29 4.86 -0.59
N GLY A 380 -2.71 4.75 -1.85
CA GLY A 380 -2.84 5.87 -2.78
C GLY A 380 -4.01 6.81 -2.48
N PHE A 381 -5.07 6.32 -1.82
CA PHE A 381 -6.22 7.17 -1.47
C PHE A 381 -6.13 7.84 -0.09
N LEU A 382 -5.05 7.59 0.67
CA LEU A 382 -4.80 8.26 1.96
C LEU A 382 -4.47 9.74 1.76
N LEU A 383 -4.85 10.58 2.73
CA LEU A 383 -4.54 12.01 2.74
C LEU A 383 -3.27 12.35 3.54
N ALA A 384 -2.60 11.37 4.13
CA ALA A 384 -1.38 11.65 4.90
C ALA A 384 -0.14 11.71 3.99
N SER A 385 0.79 12.61 4.30
CA SER A 385 1.95 12.85 3.46
C SER A 385 2.93 11.69 3.55
N ASN A 386 3.19 11.02 2.43
CA ASN A 386 4.25 10.00 2.34
C ASN A 386 5.66 10.61 2.26
N ASN A 387 5.74 11.91 1.98
CA ASN A 387 6.99 12.67 1.92
C ASN A 387 7.04 13.65 3.11
N PRO A 388 7.97 13.49 4.07
CA PRO A 388 8.10 14.40 5.21
C PRO A 388 8.71 15.76 4.83
N SER A 389 9.21 15.95 3.61
CA SER A 389 9.95 17.16 3.21
C SER A 389 9.15 18.46 3.33
N PRO A 390 7.88 18.55 2.87
CA PRO A 390 7.09 19.77 3.02
C PRO A 390 6.85 20.15 4.50
N VAL A 391 6.59 19.15 5.35
CA VAL A 391 6.39 19.36 6.79
C VAL A 391 7.71 19.74 7.47
N THR A 392 8.82 19.14 7.05
CA THR A 392 10.17 19.48 7.57
C THR A 392 10.57 20.90 7.19
N MET A 393 10.17 21.38 6.01
CA MET A 393 10.41 22.77 5.61
C MET A 393 9.69 23.76 6.54
N LEU A 394 8.48 23.41 6.97
CA LEU A 394 7.71 24.23 7.90
C LEU A 394 8.31 24.26 9.32
N VAL A 395 8.75 23.10 9.82
CA VAL A 395 9.35 22.99 11.17
C VAL A 395 10.78 23.52 11.22
N GLY A 396 11.48 23.52 10.08
CA GLY A 396 12.89 23.86 9.96
C GLY A 396 13.78 22.62 9.95
N ARG A 397 14.95 22.74 9.31
CA ARG A 397 15.97 21.68 9.31
C ARG A 397 16.81 21.74 10.59
N PRO A 398 17.13 20.60 11.21
CA PRO A 398 18.12 20.56 12.28
C PRO A 398 19.50 20.86 11.67
N PRO A 399 20.46 21.37 12.46
CA PRO A 399 21.82 21.54 12.00
C PRO A 399 22.39 20.21 11.49
N SER A 400 23.14 20.27 10.39
CA SER A 400 23.77 19.10 9.76
C SER A 400 24.78 18.47 10.74
N ILE A 401 24.38 17.38 11.39
CA ILE A 401 25.29 16.54 12.17
C ILE A 401 25.84 15.46 11.23
N ARG A 402 27.16 15.26 11.24
CA ARG A 402 27.81 14.15 10.50
C ARG A 402 27.14 12.84 10.90
N LYS A 403 26.48 12.18 9.94
CA LYS A 403 25.76 10.94 10.20
C LYS A 403 26.77 9.79 10.41
N PRO A 404 26.72 9.06 11.52
CA PRO A 404 27.46 7.80 11.62
C PRO A 404 26.90 6.81 10.59
N LEU A 405 27.75 5.93 10.05
CA LEU A 405 27.32 4.85 9.16
C LEU A 405 26.29 3.98 9.89
N LYS A 406 25.03 4.01 9.46
CA LYS A 406 23.98 3.12 9.96
C LYS A 406 23.78 1.98 8.96
N ILE A 407 23.52 0.77 9.48
CA ILE A 407 23.24 -0.42 8.67
C ILE A 407 21.96 -0.21 7.82
N PHE A 408 20.97 0.50 8.37
CA PHE A 408 19.72 0.87 7.71
C PHE A 408 19.55 2.38 7.80
N PRO A 409 20.05 3.15 6.82
CA PRO A 409 19.88 4.59 6.81
C PRO A 409 18.40 4.95 6.56
N PRO A 410 17.90 6.04 7.19
CA PRO A 410 16.58 6.57 6.85
C PRO A 410 16.60 7.11 5.42
N ILE A 411 15.48 6.97 4.71
CA ILE A 411 15.34 7.44 3.32
C ILE A 411 15.31 8.97 3.24
N TYR A 412 14.74 9.62 4.24
CA TYR A 412 14.63 11.07 4.28
C TYR A 412 15.67 11.69 5.20
N ASP A 413 16.21 12.84 4.81
CA ASP A 413 17.21 13.57 5.60
C ASP A 413 16.61 14.52 6.66
N GLY A 414 15.35 14.31 7.05
CA GLY A 414 14.61 15.17 7.99
C GLY A 414 14.49 14.62 9.42
N ILE A 415 14.01 15.49 10.34
CA ILE A 415 13.63 15.14 11.73
C ILE A 415 12.42 14.21 11.72
N LEU A 416 11.55 14.36 10.72
CA LEU A 416 10.36 13.57 10.53
C LEU A 416 10.63 12.44 9.54
N GLN A 417 10.18 11.24 9.90
CA GLN A 417 10.18 10.07 9.02
C GLN A 417 8.75 9.55 8.89
N PRO A 418 8.37 8.99 7.74
CA PRO A 418 7.12 8.27 7.64
C PRO A 418 7.16 7.02 8.53
N VAL A 419 6.00 6.62 9.06
CA VAL A 419 5.83 5.31 9.68
C VAL A 419 5.51 4.26 8.61
N PHE A 420 5.86 3.01 8.91
CA PHE A 420 5.50 1.88 8.06
C PHE A 420 4.01 1.81 7.82
N MET A 421 3.63 1.37 6.61
CA MET A 421 2.23 1.23 6.20
C MET A 421 1.41 0.43 7.23
N TRP A 422 1.92 -0.71 7.70
CA TRP A 422 1.28 -1.55 8.73
C TRP A 422 1.31 -0.95 10.16
N ARG A 423 1.67 0.32 10.35
CA ARG A 423 1.56 1.01 11.65
C ARG A 423 0.79 2.33 11.57
N ARG A 424 0.40 2.77 10.39
CA ARG A 424 -0.17 4.12 10.20
C ARG A 424 -1.45 4.36 10.97
N GLY A 425 -2.42 3.45 10.88
CA GLY A 425 -3.68 3.60 11.61
C GLY A 425 -3.47 3.72 13.13
N VAL A 426 -2.54 2.95 13.70
CA VAL A 426 -2.21 3.03 15.14
C VAL A 426 -1.50 4.34 15.47
N ASN A 427 -0.51 4.74 14.66
CA ASN A 427 0.21 6.00 14.85
C ASN A 427 -0.74 7.19 14.76
N LYS A 428 -1.65 7.22 13.77
CA LYS A 428 -2.62 8.31 13.63
C LYS A 428 -3.62 8.34 14.79
N MET A 429 -4.04 7.18 15.30
CA MET A 429 -4.86 7.11 16.52
C MET A 429 -4.10 7.69 17.72
N GLU A 430 -2.82 7.35 17.90
CA GLU A 430 -2.00 7.91 18.98
C GLU A 430 -1.86 9.44 18.87
N TRP A 431 -1.69 9.97 17.65
CA TRP A 431 -1.69 11.41 17.41
C TRP A 431 -3.03 12.05 17.78
N LEU A 432 -4.14 11.41 17.40
CA LEU A 432 -5.48 11.87 17.76
C LEU A 432 -5.67 11.87 19.28
N GLU A 433 -5.24 10.82 19.98
CA GLU A 433 -5.35 10.72 21.44
C GLU A 433 -4.52 11.77 22.19
N LYS A 434 -3.39 12.21 21.61
CA LYS A 434 -2.55 13.30 22.13
C LYS A 434 -3.09 14.70 21.82
N SER A 435 -3.99 14.82 20.85
CA SER A 435 -4.58 16.12 20.48
C SER A 435 -5.31 16.76 21.66
N ARG A 436 -5.33 18.09 21.71
CA ARG A 436 -6.09 18.81 22.75
C ARG A 436 -7.58 18.49 22.71
N ALA A 437 -8.16 18.37 21.52
CA ALA A 437 -9.57 18.06 21.33
C ALA A 437 -9.94 16.73 22.01
N TRP A 438 -9.08 15.73 21.93
CA TRP A 438 -9.27 14.46 22.63
C TRP A 438 -9.05 14.57 24.13
N ARG A 439 -7.98 15.25 24.56
CA ARG A 439 -7.64 15.40 25.99
C ARG A 439 -8.65 16.23 26.79
N ARG A 440 -9.38 17.15 26.14
CA ARG A 440 -10.50 17.88 26.77
C ARG A 440 -11.64 16.93 27.17
N GLY A 441 -11.67 15.71 26.63
CA GLY A 441 -12.63 14.69 27.05
C GLY A 441 -14.06 14.97 26.59
N ASP A 442 -14.24 15.72 25.49
CA ASP A 442 -15.57 15.95 24.93
C ASP A 442 -16.16 14.62 24.43
N GLU A 443 -17.12 14.09 25.19
CA GLU A 443 -17.76 12.81 24.92
C GLU A 443 -18.42 12.77 23.54
N THR A 444 -18.94 13.91 23.06
CA THR A 444 -19.59 13.97 21.76
C THR A 444 -18.56 13.80 20.65
N PHE A 445 -17.42 14.50 20.75
CA PHE A 445 -16.33 14.42 19.79
C PHE A 445 -15.74 13.00 19.75
N MET A 446 -15.44 12.46 20.93
CA MET A 446 -14.91 11.11 21.07
C MET A 446 -15.89 10.08 20.52
N LYS A 447 -17.20 10.24 20.71
CA LYS A 447 -18.22 9.32 20.18
C LYS A 447 -18.32 9.36 18.65
N ASP A 448 -18.10 10.52 18.05
CA ASP A 448 -18.12 10.71 16.60
C ASP A 448 -16.85 10.17 15.93
N VAL A 449 -15.67 10.41 16.53
CA VAL A 449 -14.38 10.03 15.94
C VAL A 449 -13.95 8.60 16.27
N ARG A 450 -14.26 8.09 17.47
CA ARG A 450 -13.85 6.75 17.90
C ARG A 450 -14.43 5.68 16.97
N ILE A 451 -13.59 4.74 16.58
CA ILE A 451 -14.01 3.63 15.72
C ILE A 451 -14.75 2.60 16.56
N LYS A 452 -16.04 2.42 16.24
CA LYS A 452 -16.87 1.42 16.92
C LYS A 452 -16.48 0.04 16.43
N LYS A 453 -16.71 -1.00 17.25
CA LYS A 453 -16.45 -2.40 16.85
C LYS A 453 -17.16 -2.79 15.55
N ARG A 454 -18.38 -2.28 15.33
CA ARG A 454 -19.15 -2.50 14.10
C ARG A 454 -18.49 -1.85 12.89
N ASP A 455 -17.99 -0.63 13.06
CA ASP A 455 -17.27 0.09 11.99
C ASP A 455 -15.97 -0.65 11.66
N TYR A 456 -15.26 -1.11 12.68
CA TYR A 456 -14.01 -1.87 12.51
C TYR A 456 -14.25 -3.17 11.74
N LEU A 457 -15.27 -3.94 12.13
CA LEU A 457 -15.59 -5.21 11.46
C LEU A 457 -16.09 -4.98 10.02
N GLY A 458 -16.99 -4.01 9.82
CA GLY A 458 -17.66 -3.79 8.54
C GLY A 458 -16.86 -2.97 7.52
N TRP A 459 -16.09 -1.96 7.96
CA TRP A 459 -15.37 -1.04 7.07
C TRP A 459 -13.87 -1.29 6.98
N ILE A 460 -13.28 -2.05 7.91
CA ILE A 460 -11.85 -2.35 7.90
C ILE A 460 -11.60 -3.84 7.62
N ILE A 461 -12.10 -4.73 8.48
CA ILE A 461 -11.79 -6.16 8.37
C ILE A 461 -12.47 -6.82 7.18
N LEU A 462 -13.77 -6.60 6.99
CA LEU A 462 -14.50 -7.21 5.87
C LEU A 462 -13.93 -6.80 4.50
N PRO A 463 -13.69 -5.51 4.19
CA PRO A 463 -13.05 -5.12 2.94
C PRO A 463 -11.63 -5.67 2.82
N THR A 464 -10.86 -5.72 3.91
CA THR A 464 -9.52 -6.34 3.89
C THR A 464 -9.58 -7.80 3.46
N ILE A 465 -10.46 -8.58 4.08
CA ILE A 465 -10.64 -10.01 3.74
C ILE A 465 -11.05 -10.16 2.27
N ILE A 466 -11.98 -9.34 1.79
CA ILE A 466 -12.41 -9.38 0.39
C ILE A 466 -11.23 -9.04 -0.54
N LEU A 467 -10.54 -7.93 -0.32
CA LEU A 467 -9.48 -7.45 -1.22
C LEU A 467 -8.23 -8.34 -1.21
N ILE A 468 -7.96 -9.04 -0.11
CA ILE A 468 -6.77 -9.88 0.04
C ILE A 468 -7.04 -11.35 -0.30
N SER A 469 -8.21 -11.89 0.08
CA SER A 469 -8.49 -13.33 -0.06
C SER A 469 -9.29 -13.66 -1.32
N LEU A 470 -10.09 -12.74 -1.85
CA LEU A 470 -10.82 -12.98 -3.10
C LEU A 470 -9.89 -13.22 -4.30
N PRO A 471 -8.81 -12.43 -4.51
CA PRO A 471 -7.93 -12.67 -5.65
C PRO A 471 -7.24 -14.05 -5.65
N PRO A 472 -6.56 -14.50 -4.57
CA PRO A 472 -5.93 -15.82 -4.57
C PRO A 472 -6.96 -16.95 -4.57
N ALA A 473 -8.16 -16.77 -4.00
CA ALA A 473 -9.24 -17.74 -4.14
C ALA A 473 -9.73 -17.84 -5.60
N ALA A 474 -9.88 -16.71 -6.30
CA ALA A 474 -10.24 -16.70 -7.71
C ALA A 474 -9.13 -17.33 -8.58
N GLY A 475 -7.85 -17.01 -8.32
CA GLY A 475 -6.71 -17.67 -8.96
C GLY A 475 -6.69 -19.18 -8.70
N ALA A 476 -7.02 -19.62 -7.48
CA ALA A 476 -7.18 -21.04 -7.14
C ALA A 476 -8.31 -21.71 -7.94
N VAL A 477 -9.44 -21.03 -8.13
CA VAL A 477 -10.55 -21.54 -8.95
C VAL A 477 -10.12 -21.69 -10.41
N VAL A 478 -9.43 -20.69 -10.99
CA VAL A 478 -8.91 -20.78 -12.37
C VAL A 478 -7.94 -21.96 -12.50
N ALA A 479 -7.00 -22.10 -11.56
CA ALA A 479 -6.05 -23.21 -11.54
C ALA A 479 -6.75 -24.57 -11.35
N TRP A 480 -7.78 -24.64 -10.52
CA TRP A 480 -8.57 -25.84 -10.29
C TRP A 480 -9.40 -26.26 -11.51
N GLN A 481 -9.91 -25.29 -12.27
CA GLN A 481 -10.62 -25.53 -13.53
C GLN A 481 -9.68 -25.83 -14.70
N THR A 482 -8.38 -25.52 -14.56
CA THR A 482 -7.38 -25.79 -15.57
C THR A 482 -7.04 -27.28 -15.58
N PRO A 483 -7.17 -27.99 -16.73
CA PRO A 483 -6.88 -29.42 -16.76
C PRO A 483 -5.44 -29.73 -16.33
N PRO A 484 -5.23 -30.79 -15.52
CA PRO A 484 -6.24 -31.71 -14.98
C PRO A 484 -7.12 -31.04 -13.93
N ARG A 485 -8.45 -31.14 -14.10
CA ARG A 485 -9.41 -30.48 -13.21
C ARG A 485 -9.31 -31.11 -11.82
N GLY A 486 -9.17 -30.26 -10.80
CA GLY A 486 -9.03 -30.72 -9.43
C GLY A 486 -7.99 -29.93 -8.64
N TRP A 487 -7.72 -30.42 -7.44
CA TRP A 487 -6.73 -29.84 -6.55
C TRP A 487 -5.33 -30.30 -6.97
N GLY A 488 -4.55 -29.43 -7.61
CA GLY A 488 -3.15 -29.66 -7.96
C GLY A 488 -2.20 -28.79 -7.14
N CYS A 489 -0.91 -28.85 -7.46
CA CYS A 489 0.12 -28.04 -6.82
C CYS A 489 -0.21 -26.53 -6.87
N ARG A 490 -0.65 -26.02 -8.03
CA ARG A 490 -0.92 -24.59 -8.28
C ARG A 490 -2.15 -24.07 -7.53
N SER A 491 -3.27 -24.79 -7.57
CA SER A 491 -4.47 -24.38 -6.83
C SER A 491 -4.24 -24.42 -5.31
N LEU A 492 -3.49 -25.42 -4.81
CA LEU A 492 -3.19 -25.55 -3.39
C LEU A 492 -2.23 -24.46 -2.90
N SER A 493 -1.26 -24.03 -3.70
CA SER A 493 -0.37 -22.92 -3.31
C SER A 493 -1.15 -21.61 -3.12
N PHE A 494 -2.07 -21.29 -4.05
CA PHE A 494 -2.92 -20.10 -3.94
C PHE A 494 -3.81 -20.13 -2.70
N VAL A 495 -4.47 -21.26 -2.42
CA VAL A 495 -5.32 -21.41 -1.22
C VAL A 495 -4.48 -21.35 0.06
N THR A 496 -3.29 -21.94 0.06
CA THR A 496 -2.39 -21.93 1.22
C THR A 496 -1.98 -20.50 1.55
N TYR A 497 -1.59 -19.73 0.55
CA TYR A 497 -1.26 -18.32 0.72
C TYR A 497 -2.47 -17.49 1.20
N ALA A 498 -3.65 -17.69 0.60
CA ALA A 498 -4.89 -17.04 1.04
C ALA A 498 -5.21 -17.37 2.51
N GLY A 499 -5.02 -18.62 2.92
CA GLY A 499 -5.19 -19.08 4.29
C GLY A 499 -4.25 -18.36 5.26
N PHE A 500 -2.98 -18.20 4.91
CA PHE A 500 -2.04 -17.44 5.74
C PHE A 500 -2.46 -15.96 5.89
N GLN A 501 -2.89 -15.31 4.82
CA GLN A 501 -3.38 -13.92 4.90
C GLN A 501 -4.66 -13.78 5.73
N MET A 502 -5.57 -14.76 5.64
CA MET A 502 -6.78 -14.84 6.46
C MET A 502 -6.47 -14.98 7.96
N VAL A 503 -5.37 -15.64 8.31
CA VAL A 503 -4.90 -15.78 9.70
C VAL A 503 -4.16 -14.51 10.16
N LEU A 504 -3.30 -13.94 9.32
CA LEU A 504 -2.53 -12.74 9.65
C LEU A 504 -3.41 -11.52 9.93
N THR A 505 -4.47 -11.32 9.16
CA THR A 505 -5.37 -10.16 9.25
C THR A 505 -5.98 -9.98 10.66
N PRO A 506 -6.69 -10.98 11.24
CA PRO A 506 -7.22 -10.86 12.60
C PRO A 506 -6.12 -10.90 13.67
N LEU A 507 -5.05 -11.70 13.50
CA LEU A 507 -3.94 -11.73 14.45
C LEU A 507 -3.27 -10.37 14.61
N TYR A 508 -3.06 -9.66 13.50
CA TYR A 508 -2.52 -8.31 13.51
C TYR A 508 -3.35 -7.38 14.41
N PHE A 509 -4.68 -7.41 14.29
CA PHE A 509 -5.57 -6.64 15.17
C PHE A 509 -5.38 -6.98 16.65
N PHE A 510 -5.28 -8.27 17.00
CA PHE A 510 -5.06 -8.69 18.39
C PHE A 510 -3.69 -8.25 18.93
N ILE A 511 -2.67 -8.20 18.07
CA ILE A 511 -1.32 -7.81 18.45
C ILE A 511 -1.22 -6.29 18.64
N THR A 512 -1.79 -5.51 17.73
CA THR A 512 -1.71 -4.05 17.80
C THR A 512 -2.66 -3.43 18.80
N ARG A 513 -3.65 -4.19 19.28
CA ARG A 513 -4.57 -3.68 20.30
C ARG A 513 -3.86 -3.58 21.64
N GLU A 514 -3.46 -2.36 21.99
CA GLU A 514 -3.11 -2.04 23.36
C GLU A 514 -4.29 -2.37 24.28
N THR A 515 -4.00 -3.14 25.31
CA THR A 515 -4.95 -3.51 26.36
C THR A 515 -4.32 -3.09 27.67
N GLU A 516 -4.96 -2.16 28.37
CA GLU A 516 -4.54 -1.74 29.70
C GLU A 516 -4.51 -2.93 30.65
N ARG A 517 -3.42 -3.04 31.44
CA ARG A 517 -3.13 -4.10 32.43
C ARG A 517 -3.51 -5.52 31.96
N LYS A 518 -2.60 -6.14 31.20
CA LYS A 518 -2.71 -7.58 30.88
C LYS A 518 -2.48 -8.42 32.12
N THR A 519 -3.45 -9.26 32.48
CA THR A 519 -3.24 -10.37 33.42
C THR A 519 -2.14 -11.31 32.90
N THR A 520 -1.55 -12.15 33.75
CA THR A 520 -0.49 -13.09 33.34
C THR A 520 -0.94 -13.99 32.18
N LEU A 521 -2.20 -14.46 32.21
CA LEU A 521 -2.81 -15.23 31.13
C LEU A 521 -2.90 -14.43 29.83
N GLN A 522 -3.36 -13.18 29.88
CA GLN A 522 -3.46 -12.32 28.70
C GLN A 522 -2.09 -11.99 28.09
N ARG A 523 -1.04 -11.90 28.92
CA ARG A 523 0.35 -11.74 28.45
C ARG A 523 0.82 -13.00 27.71
N MET A 524 0.53 -14.20 28.23
CA MET A 524 0.86 -15.46 27.55
C MET A 524 0.11 -15.59 26.21
N ILE A 525 -1.20 -15.30 26.18
CA ILE A 525 -1.99 -15.31 24.94
C ILE A 525 -1.43 -14.33 23.92
N HIS A 526 -1.07 -13.11 24.35
CA HIS A 526 -0.50 -12.11 23.46
C HIS A 526 0.84 -12.58 22.87
N TRP A 527 1.74 -13.16 23.68
CA TRP A 527 2.99 -13.74 23.17
C TRP A 527 2.77 -14.90 22.21
N LEU A 528 1.79 -15.77 22.48
CA LEU A 528 1.40 -16.82 21.57
C LEU A 528 0.90 -16.26 20.24
N CYS A 529 0.04 -15.22 20.26
CA CYS A 529 -0.40 -14.53 19.05
C CYS A 529 0.76 -13.93 18.26
N VAL A 530 1.73 -13.29 18.95
CA VAL A 530 2.93 -12.75 18.31
C VAL A 530 3.79 -13.85 17.66
N LEU A 531 3.96 -14.99 18.35
CA LEU A 531 4.69 -16.14 17.82
C LEU A 531 3.98 -16.72 16.59
N VAL A 532 2.67 -16.97 16.68
CA VAL A 532 1.87 -17.49 15.57
C VAL A 532 1.89 -16.52 14.39
N PHE A 533 1.80 -15.22 14.65
CA PHE A 533 1.91 -14.17 13.62
C PHE A 533 3.27 -14.21 12.94
N GLY A 534 4.37 -14.25 13.70
CA GLY A 534 5.73 -14.33 13.15
C GLY A 534 5.93 -15.58 12.28
N VAL A 535 5.50 -16.75 12.76
CA VAL A 535 5.55 -18.01 11.99
C VAL A 535 4.72 -17.91 10.71
N THR A 536 3.50 -17.38 10.80
CA THR A 536 2.60 -17.24 9.64
C THR A 536 3.15 -16.26 8.60
N VAL A 537 3.81 -15.16 9.02
CA VAL A 537 4.49 -14.24 8.09
C VAL A 537 5.61 -14.96 7.34
N VAL A 538 6.42 -15.78 8.03
CA VAL A 538 7.50 -16.55 7.39
C VAL A 538 6.95 -17.60 6.43
N LEU A 539 5.85 -18.28 6.79
CA LEU A 539 5.19 -19.24 5.90
C LEU A 539 4.57 -18.55 4.68
N ALA A 540 3.90 -17.40 4.87
CA ALA A 540 3.36 -16.60 3.77
C ALA A 540 4.45 -16.12 2.82
N LEU A 541 5.59 -15.67 3.36
CA LEU A 541 6.77 -15.28 2.59
C LEU A 541 7.33 -16.45 1.78
N PHE A 542 7.48 -17.62 2.43
CA PHE A 542 7.97 -18.81 1.75
C PHE A 542 7.02 -19.23 0.63
N THR A 543 5.72 -19.26 0.89
CA THR A 543 4.72 -19.65 -0.12
C THR A 543 4.66 -18.66 -1.27
N SER A 544 4.66 -17.34 -1.04
CA SER A 544 4.62 -16.37 -2.15
C SER A 544 5.87 -16.43 -3.03
N ILE A 545 7.05 -16.52 -2.42
CA ILE A 545 8.35 -16.63 -3.12
C ILE A 545 8.43 -17.96 -3.86
N ALA A 546 8.24 -19.07 -3.16
CA ALA A 546 8.39 -20.40 -3.74
C ALA A 546 7.41 -20.61 -4.89
N THR A 547 6.15 -20.19 -4.73
CA THR A 547 5.13 -20.38 -5.77
C THR A 547 5.47 -19.58 -7.03
N THR A 548 5.87 -18.31 -6.88
CA THR A 548 6.25 -17.45 -8.01
C THR A 548 7.45 -18.03 -8.76
N LEU A 549 8.48 -18.44 -8.02
CA LEU A 549 9.69 -19.01 -8.62
C LEU A 549 9.41 -20.35 -9.29
N MET A 550 8.66 -21.24 -8.63
CA MET A 550 8.27 -22.53 -9.19
C MET A 550 7.44 -22.38 -10.46
N GLN A 551 6.61 -21.34 -10.56
CA GLN A 551 5.90 -21.05 -11.79
C GLN A 551 6.82 -20.54 -12.91
N ILE A 552 7.63 -19.52 -12.65
CA ILE A 552 8.52 -18.92 -13.67
C ILE A 552 9.52 -19.95 -14.21
N ILE A 553 10.10 -20.75 -13.32
CA ILE A 553 11.04 -21.82 -13.68
C ILE A 553 10.30 -22.96 -14.42
N GLY A 554 9.01 -23.16 -14.13
CA GLY A 554 8.21 -24.23 -14.70
C GLY A 554 8.20 -25.52 -13.88
N VAL A 555 8.61 -25.46 -12.60
CA VAL A 555 8.61 -26.58 -11.65
C VAL A 555 7.22 -27.22 -11.55
N PHE A 556 6.14 -26.44 -11.66
CA PHE A 556 4.78 -26.98 -11.63
C PHE A 556 4.39 -27.82 -12.85
N ARG A 557 5.16 -27.80 -13.94
CA ARG A 557 4.97 -28.68 -15.10
C ARG A 557 5.78 -29.94 -14.91
N ASN A 558 5.25 -30.85 -14.10
CA ASN A 558 5.85 -32.14 -13.88
C ASN A 558 4.75 -33.19 -13.67
N CYS A 559 5.11 -34.47 -13.79
CA CYS A 559 4.17 -35.57 -13.64
C CYS A 559 3.43 -35.56 -12.29
N PHE A 560 4.06 -35.12 -11.20
CA PHE A 560 3.46 -35.10 -9.86
C PHE A 560 2.39 -34.01 -9.74
N CYS A 561 2.65 -32.81 -10.26
CA CYS A 561 1.72 -31.68 -10.18
C CYS A 561 0.54 -31.79 -11.14
N TYR A 562 0.62 -32.67 -12.14
CA TYR A 562 -0.53 -33.09 -12.94
C TYR A 562 -1.34 -34.24 -12.32
N VAL A 563 -0.92 -34.79 -11.18
CA VAL A 563 -1.76 -35.72 -10.40
C VAL A 563 -2.59 -34.91 -9.42
N ASN A 564 -3.91 -35.14 -9.43
CA ASN A 564 -4.83 -34.54 -8.45
C ASN A 564 -4.48 -35.00 -7.02
N SER A 565 -4.60 -34.10 -6.05
CA SER A 565 -4.18 -34.33 -4.67
C SER A 565 -4.88 -35.50 -3.98
N GLY A 566 -6.11 -35.83 -4.40
CA GLY A 566 -6.82 -37.01 -3.93
C GLY A 566 -6.12 -38.34 -4.23
N MET A 567 -5.25 -38.37 -5.25
CA MET A 567 -4.46 -39.54 -5.64
C MET A 567 -3.01 -39.50 -5.11
N TRP A 568 -2.61 -38.46 -4.36
CA TRP A 568 -1.23 -38.35 -3.85
C TRP A 568 -0.85 -39.43 -2.82
N LEU A 569 -1.83 -40.00 -2.13
CA LEU A 569 -1.60 -41.12 -1.20
C LEU A 569 -1.51 -42.48 -1.91
N ASP A 570 -1.96 -42.57 -3.15
CA ASP A 570 -1.93 -43.79 -3.97
C ASP A 570 -1.41 -43.51 -5.38
N LEU A 571 -0.15 -43.07 -5.43
CA LEU A 571 0.53 -42.69 -6.68
C LEU A 571 0.67 -43.85 -7.68
N ASN A 572 0.54 -45.11 -7.24
CA ASN A 572 0.65 -46.26 -8.13
C ASN A 572 -0.53 -46.36 -9.09
N ASN A 573 -1.71 -45.94 -8.65
CA ASN A 573 -2.94 -45.92 -9.46
C ASN A 573 -3.21 -44.54 -10.09
N ALA A 574 -2.34 -43.56 -9.84
CA ALA A 574 -2.49 -42.23 -10.41
C ALA A 574 -2.23 -42.22 -11.91
N ILE A 575 -3.01 -41.41 -12.62
CA ILE A 575 -2.93 -41.22 -14.07
C ILE A 575 -2.64 -39.75 -14.40
N VAL A 576 -1.92 -39.54 -15.51
CA VAL A 576 -1.55 -38.22 -16.03
C VAL A 576 -2.00 -38.12 -17.48
N ASN A 577 -2.71 -37.03 -17.81
CA ASN A 577 -3.09 -36.74 -19.19
C ASN A 577 -1.92 -36.05 -19.91
N VAL A 578 -1.42 -36.65 -20.99
CA VAL A 578 -0.30 -36.14 -21.79
C VAL A 578 -0.74 -35.58 -23.14
N ALA A 579 -2.04 -35.62 -23.46
CA ALA A 579 -2.57 -35.04 -24.69
C ALA A 579 -2.62 -33.51 -24.62
N SER A 580 -2.33 -32.86 -25.76
CA SER A 580 -2.50 -31.43 -25.96
C SER A 580 -3.82 -31.15 -26.70
N ASP A 581 -4.35 -29.92 -26.59
CA ASP A 581 -5.58 -29.50 -27.29
C ASP A 581 -6.80 -30.42 -27.09
N THR A 582 -7.04 -30.85 -25.85
CA THR A 582 -8.16 -31.75 -25.53
C THR A 582 -9.48 -30.99 -25.36
N THR A 583 -10.60 -31.70 -25.51
CA THR A 583 -11.95 -31.15 -25.32
C THR A 583 -12.11 -30.49 -23.96
N ASN A 584 -11.50 -31.06 -22.92
CA ASN A 584 -11.51 -30.51 -21.57
C ASN A 584 -10.78 -29.17 -21.47
N ARG A 585 -9.67 -28.98 -22.20
CA ARG A 585 -8.95 -27.69 -22.26
C ARG A 585 -9.81 -26.64 -22.95
N ARG A 586 -10.34 -26.95 -24.13
CA ARG A 586 -11.20 -26.04 -24.90
C ARG A 586 -12.45 -25.63 -24.10
N ASN A 587 -13.13 -26.56 -23.43
CA ASN A 587 -14.32 -26.26 -22.62
C ASN A 587 -14.02 -25.49 -21.33
N SER A 588 -12.81 -25.61 -20.77
CA SER A 588 -12.41 -24.83 -19.59
C SER A 588 -12.09 -23.36 -19.95
N SER A 589 -11.77 -23.07 -21.21
CA SER A 589 -11.40 -21.71 -21.65
C SER A 589 -12.47 -20.65 -21.42
N ASP A 590 -13.74 -21.01 -21.64
CA ASP A 590 -14.86 -20.09 -21.39
C ASP A 590 -14.89 -19.66 -19.91
N GLY A 591 -14.58 -20.57 -18.98
CA GLY A 591 -14.44 -20.28 -17.56
C GLY A 591 -13.26 -19.35 -17.26
N TRP A 592 -12.11 -19.59 -17.90
CA TRP A 592 -10.93 -18.73 -17.75
C TRP A 592 -11.19 -17.31 -18.24
N ILE A 593 -11.83 -17.16 -19.40
CA ILE A 593 -12.18 -15.86 -19.99
C ILE A 593 -13.15 -15.10 -19.09
N VAL A 594 -14.20 -15.77 -18.59
CA VAL A 594 -15.15 -15.15 -17.65
C VAL A 594 -14.44 -14.69 -16.38
N MET A 595 -13.59 -15.53 -15.80
CA MET A 595 -12.84 -15.17 -14.59
C MET A 595 -11.87 -14.01 -14.83
N GLY A 596 -11.17 -13.99 -15.95
CA GLY A 596 -10.30 -12.87 -16.33
C GLY A 596 -11.08 -11.56 -16.52
N GLY A 597 -12.24 -11.63 -17.18
CA GLY A 597 -13.13 -10.48 -17.35
C GLY A 597 -13.65 -9.93 -16.02
N VAL A 598 -14.10 -10.82 -15.11
CA VAL A 598 -14.55 -10.44 -13.77
C VAL A 598 -13.41 -9.82 -12.95
N ALA A 599 -12.20 -10.41 -12.99
CA ALA A 599 -11.03 -9.86 -12.32
C ALA A 599 -10.66 -8.45 -12.84
N THR A 600 -10.70 -8.26 -14.16
CA THR A 600 -10.46 -6.96 -14.80
C THR A 600 -11.48 -5.91 -14.35
N ALA A 601 -12.77 -6.25 -14.37
CA ALA A 601 -13.84 -5.38 -13.92
C ALA A 601 -13.70 -5.04 -12.42
N PHE A 602 -13.37 -6.02 -11.60
CA PHE A 602 -13.15 -5.82 -10.16
C PHE A 602 -12.02 -4.82 -9.89
N MET A 603 -10.88 -4.94 -10.56
CA MET A 603 -9.78 -3.96 -10.45
C MET A 603 -10.18 -2.56 -10.87
N ALA A 604 -10.92 -2.43 -11.97
CA ALA A 604 -11.39 -1.14 -12.45
C ALA A 604 -12.30 -0.47 -11.42
N VAL A 605 -13.23 -1.24 -10.82
CA VAL A 605 -14.13 -0.75 -9.77
C VAL A 605 -13.37 -0.35 -8.51
N CYS A 606 -12.42 -1.17 -8.03
CA CYS A 606 -11.59 -0.83 -6.87
C CYS A 606 -10.75 0.42 -7.12
N SER A 607 -10.18 0.56 -8.31
CA SER A 607 -9.38 1.73 -8.70
C SER A 607 -10.24 2.99 -8.77
N PHE A 608 -11.44 2.89 -9.36
CA PHE A 608 -12.41 3.98 -9.41
C PHE A 608 -12.84 4.41 -8.01
N PHE A 609 -13.15 3.45 -7.12
CA PHE A 609 -13.52 3.75 -5.75
C PHE A 609 -12.39 4.44 -4.99
N GLY A 610 -11.14 3.98 -5.15
CA GLY A 610 -9.98 4.63 -4.54
C GLY A 610 -9.78 6.07 -5.01
N TRP A 611 -9.92 6.31 -6.32
CA TRP A 611 -9.87 7.66 -6.89
C TRP A 611 -10.99 8.56 -6.33
N TRP A 612 -12.23 8.06 -6.37
CA TRP A 612 -13.41 8.78 -5.88
C TRP A 612 -13.30 9.11 -4.39
N PHE A 613 -12.84 8.16 -3.58
CA PHE A 613 -12.64 8.36 -2.15
C PHE A 613 -11.56 9.43 -1.87
N GLN A 614 -10.41 9.36 -2.56
CA GLN A 614 -9.36 10.38 -2.39
C GLN A 614 -9.87 11.77 -2.76
N MET A 615 -10.61 11.88 -3.88
CA MET A 615 -11.18 13.15 -4.33
C MET A 615 -12.14 13.72 -3.28
N ASN A 616 -13.04 12.91 -2.75
CA ASN A 616 -14.01 13.34 -1.75
C ASN A 616 -13.34 13.78 -0.43
N ILE A 617 -12.30 13.08 0.01
CA ILE A 617 -11.56 13.47 1.21
C ILE A 617 -10.82 14.78 0.98
N ARG A 618 -10.18 14.99 -0.18
CA ARG A 618 -9.52 16.26 -0.52
C ARG A 618 -10.51 17.42 -0.51
N VAL A 619 -11.69 17.27 -1.12
CA VAL A 619 -12.75 18.29 -1.08
C VAL A 619 -13.23 18.54 0.36
N SER A 620 -13.42 17.48 1.15
CA SER A 620 -13.82 17.62 2.56
C SER A 620 -12.76 18.33 3.40
N PHE A 621 -11.49 18.13 3.09
CA PHE A 621 -10.38 18.84 3.71
C PHE A 621 -10.37 20.31 3.30
N GLU A 622 -10.55 20.62 2.00
CA GLU A 622 -10.65 22.00 1.51
C GLU A 622 -11.82 22.74 2.15
N ASP A 623 -12.97 22.09 2.32
CA ASP A 623 -14.10 22.67 3.04
C ASP A 623 -13.76 22.94 4.52
N ALA A 624 -13.01 22.04 5.16
CA ALA A 624 -12.63 22.21 6.57
C ALA A 624 -11.65 23.37 6.79
N ILE A 625 -10.81 23.72 5.80
CA ILE A 625 -9.85 24.83 5.92
C ILE A 625 -10.42 26.21 5.55
N LYS A 626 -11.55 26.30 4.84
CA LYS A 626 -12.10 27.59 4.37
C LYS A 626 -12.31 28.59 5.50
N ASP A 627 -12.89 28.14 6.60
CA ASP A 627 -13.22 29.02 7.73
C ASP A 627 -12.02 29.29 8.65
N ILE A 628 -10.84 28.70 8.40
CA ILE A 628 -9.71 28.79 9.34
C ILE A 628 -9.09 30.18 9.39
N ASP A 629 -9.09 30.90 8.26
CA ASP A 629 -8.57 32.26 8.18
C ASP A 629 -9.55 33.29 8.76
N GLU A 630 -10.85 32.98 8.84
CA GLU A 630 -11.84 33.82 9.54
C GLU A 630 -11.79 33.64 11.06
N LEU A 631 -11.38 32.44 11.51
CA LEU A 631 -11.17 32.10 12.92
C LEU A 631 -9.87 32.66 13.51
N PHE A 632 -8.91 33.04 12.66
CA PHE A 632 -7.58 33.53 13.04
C PHE A 632 -7.54 35.06 12.98
#